data_AF-A0A1G9XLR8-F1
#
_entry.id   AF-A0A1G9XLR8-F1
#
_cell.length_a   1.000
_cell.length_b   1.000
_cell.length_c   1.000
_cell.angle_alpha   90.00
_cell.angle_beta   90.00
_cell.angle_gamma   90.00
#
_symmetry.space_group_name_H-M   'P 1'
#
loop_
_entity.id
_entity.type
_entity.pdbx_description
1 polymer ?
#
loop_
_entity_poly.entity_id
_entity_poly.type
_entity_poly.pdbx_seq_one_letter_code
_entity_poly.pdbx_strand_id
1 'polypeptide(L)'
;MQPLSPDVLAILLPLGILCAALLLFGTGLVWARYRDRQSEEEREKITQTILDLVELWAGSRTAAWTWYRTYTISALGGLTAEQLIMRGRANDVIAYLTHIRQGGYA
;
A
#
# COMPACT_ATOMS: atom_id res chain seq x y z
N MET A 1 -30.27 -10.51 47.60
CA MET A 1 -29.40 -9.62 46.82
C MET A 1 -28.44 -8.95 47.79
N GLN A 2 -27.21 -9.46 47.94
CA GLN A 2 -26.22 -8.82 48.81
C GLN A 2 -25.70 -7.54 48.13
N PRO A 3 -25.72 -6.37 48.81
CA PRO A 3 -25.10 -5.18 48.27
C PRO A 3 -23.58 -5.41 48.20
N LEU A 4 -23.02 -5.23 47.00
CA LEU A 4 -21.58 -5.31 46.77
C LEU A 4 -20.87 -4.27 47.64
N SER A 5 -19.84 -4.71 48.37
CA SER A 5 -19.07 -3.84 49.28
C SER A 5 -18.30 -2.76 48.50
N PRO A 6 -18.19 -1.54 49.06
CA PRO A 6 -17.54 -0.40 48.40
C PRO A 6 -16.07 -0.66 48.04
N ASP A 7 -15.40 -1.55 48.77
CA ASP A 7 -14.01 -1.96 48.53
C ASP A 7 -13.83 -2.72 47.22
N VAL A 8 -14.85 -3.47 46.78
CA VAL A 8 -14.82 -4.23 45.52
C VAL A 8 -14.95 -3.30 44.32
N LEU A 9 -15.74 -2.23 44.44
CA LEU A 9 -15.89 -1.19 43.41
C LEU A 9 -14.59 -0.40 43.20
N ALA A 10 -13.84 -0.12 44.27
CA ALA A 10 -12.57 0.60 44.21
C ALA A 10 -11.47 -0.18 43.45
N ILE A 11 -11.55 -1.52 43.42
CA ILE A 11 -10.59 -2.39 42.74
C ILE A 11 -11.03 -2.70 41.30
N LEU A 12 -12.34 -2.87 41.07
CA LEU A 12 -12.87 -3.18 39.73
C LEU A 12 -12.70 -2.02 38.73
N LEU A 13 -12.82 -0.78 39.21
CA LEU A 13 -12.80 0.42 38.38
C LEU A 13 -11.42 0.65 37.71
N PRO A 14 -10.27 0.64 38.41
CA PRO A 14 -8.97 0.78 37.77
C PRO A 14 -8.59 -0.45 36.92
N LEU A 15 -9.03 -1.65 37.31
CA LEU A 15 -8.76 -2.88 36.55
C LEU A 15 -9.48 -2.90 35.20
N GLY A 16 -10.73 -2.44 35.15
CA GLY A 16 -11.50 -2.29 33.91
C GLY A 16 -10.88 -1.27 32.94
N ILE A 17 -10.41 -0.13 33.47
CA ILE A 17 -9.72 0.90 32.69
C ILE A 17 -8.39 0.37 32.13
N LEU A 18 -7.63 -0.39 32.92
CA LEU A 18 -6.37 -0.99 32.48
C LEU A 18 -6.59 -2.01 31.35
N CYS A 19 -7.61 -2.87 31.46
CA CYS A 19 -7.97 -3.82 30.40
C CYS A 19 -8.41 -3.10 29.12
N ALA A 20 -9.22 -2.05 29.22
CA ALA A 20 -9.63 -1.25 28.07
C ALA A 20 -8.43 -0.54 27.40
N ALA A 21 -7.50 -0.02 28.20
CA ALA A 21 -6.28 0.61 27.72
C ALA A 21 -5.36 -0.40 26.99
N LEU A 22 -5.22 -1.61 27.53
CA LEU A 22 -4.44 -2.69 26.91
C LEU A 22 -5.05 -3.16 25.58
N LEU A 23 -6.38 -3.27 25.50
CA LEU A 23 -7.07 -3.63 24.26
C LEU A 23 -6.88 -2.56 23.18
N LEU A 24 -7.05 -1.28 23.51
CA LEU A 24 -6.84 -0.17 22.59
C LEU A 24 -5.39 -0.06 22.12
N PHE A 25 -4.43 -0.29 23.02
CA PHE A 25 -3.00 -0.25 22.68
C PHE A 25 -2.59 -1.42 21.78
N GLY A 26 -3.07 -2.65 22.08
CA GLY A 26 -2.83 -3.83 21.27
C GLY A 26 -3.39 -3.71 19.85
N THR A 27 -4.58 -3.11 19.69
CA THR A 27 -5.18 -2.88 18.38
C THR A 27 -4.38 -1.93 17.49
N GLY A 28 -3.68 -0.94 18.06
CA GLY A 28 -2.86 0.00 17.29
C GLY A 28 -1.65 -0.67 16.61
N LEU A 29 -0.98 -1.60 17.30
CA LEU A 29 0.18 -2.30 16.76
C LEU A 29 -0.19 -3.32 15.67
N VAL A 30 -1.34 -3.98 15.84
CA VAL A 30 -1.89 -4.90 14.83
C VAL A 30 -2.31 -4.13 13.58
N TRP A 31 -2.97 -2.98 13.73
CA TRP A 31 -3.37 -2.16 12.60
C TRP A 31 -2.18 -1.58 11.83
N ALA A 32 -1.10 -1.19 12.53
CA ALA A 32 0.14 -0.74 11.90
C ALA A 32 0.73 -1.84 10.99
N ARG A 33 0.84 -3.09 11.48
CA ARG A 33 1.30 -4.22 10.67
C ARG A 33 0.38 -4.56 9.51
N TYR A 34 -0.94 -4.45 9.71
CA TYR A 34 -1.91 -4.71 8.66
C TYR A 34 -1.78 -3.68 7.53
N ARG A 35 -1.65 -2.40 7.87
CA ARG A 35 -1.46 -1.31 6.91
C ARG A 35 -0.20 -1.48 6.07
N ASP A 36 0.92 -1.89 6.68
CA ASP A 36 2.17 -2.12 5.96
C ASP A 36 2.03 -3.26 4.94
N ARG A 37 1.43 -4.40 5.33
CA ARG A 37 1.15 -5.50 4.40
C ARG A 37 0.23 -5.08 3.26
N GLN A 38 -0.84 -4.36 3.56
CA GLN A 38 -1.77 -3.90 2.53
C GLN A 38 -1.08 -2.96 1.53
N SER A 39 -0.18 -2.10 2.00
CA SER A 39 0.59 -1.19 1.13
C SER A 39 1.52 -1.96 0.20
N GLU A 40 2.14 -3.05 0.68
CA GLU A 40 3.02 -3.90 -0.13
C GLU A 40 2.22 -4.71 -1.17
N GLU A 41 1.11 -5.31 -0.76
CA GLU A 41 0.21 -6.04 -1.67
C GLU A 41 -0.34 -5.12 -2.79
N GLU A 42 -0.68 -3.88 -2.46
CA GLU A 42 -1.14 -2.89 -3.43
C GLU A 42 -0.04 -2.50 -4.40
N ARG A 43 1.18 -2.26 -3.91
CA ARG A 43 2.35 -1.96 -4.75
C ARG A 43 2.69 -3.11 -5.68
N GLU A 44 2.64 -4.34 -5.17
CA GLU A 44 2.87 -5.54 -5.98
C GLU A 44 1.83 -5.63 -7.10
N LYS A 45 0.53 -5.53 -6.79
CA LYS A 45 -0.55 -5.55 -7.78
C LYS A 45 -0.38 -4.47 -8.85
N ILE A 46 -0.01 -3.26 -8.45
CA ILE A 46 0.23 -2.16 -9.39
C ILE A 46 1.45 -2.44 -10.27
N THR A 47 2.53 -2.95 -9.69
CA THR A 47 3.74 -3.34 -10.44
C THR A 47 3.41 -4.42 -11.48
N GLN A 48 2.65 -5.44 -11.09
CA GLN A 48 2.17 -6.48 -12.01
C GLN A 48 1.34 -5.88 -13.15
N THR A 49 0.39 -5.00 -12.83
CA THR A 49 -0.46 -4.33 -13.82
C THR A 49 0.37 -3.54 -14.85
N ILE A 50 1.39 -2.81 -14.40
CA ILE A 50 2.28 -2.05 -15.29
C ILE A 50 3.09 -3.00 -16.16
N LEU A 51 3.63 -4.08 -15.60
CA LEU A 51 4.41 -5.05 -16.36
C LEU A 51 3.55 -5.76 -17.41
N ASP A 52 2.30 -6.11 -17.11
CA ASP A 52 1.38 -6.75 -18.05
C ASP A 52 1.04 -5.80 -19.21
N LEU A 53 0.85 -4.50 -18.91
CA LEU A 53 0.63 -3.48 -19.94
C LEU A 53 1.85 -3.29 -20.85
N VAL A 54 3.05 -3.28 -20.26
CA VAL A 54 4.32 -3.09 -20.95
C VAL A 54 4.69 -4.33 -21.77
N GLU A 55 4.47 -5.52 -21.22
CA GLU A 55 4.80 -6.80 -21.84
C GLU A 55 4.12 -6.97 -23.20
N LEU A 56 2.89 -6.45 -23.37
CA LEU A 56 2.17 -6.50 -24.63
C LEU A 56 2.95 -5.86 -25.80
N TRP A 57 3.75 -4.82 -25.55
CA TRP A 57 4.52 -4.13 -26.58
C TRP A 57 6.03 -4.27 -26.44
N ALA A 58 6.55 -4.62 -25.26
CA ALA A 58 7.94 -4.99 -25.05
C ALA A 58 8.25 -6.42 -25.55
N GLY A 59 7.22 -7.25 -25.75
CA GLY A 59 7.32 -8.58 -26.35
C GLY A 59 7.83 -9.69 -25.43
N SER A 60 8.21 -9.38 -24.18
CA SER A 60 8.52 -10.37 -23.15
C SER A 60 8.49 -9.78 -21.75
N ARG A 61 8.27 -10.63 -20.75
CA ARG A 61 8.36 -10.25 -19.33
C ARG A 61 9.71 -9.65 -18.93
N THR A 62 10.80 -10.20 -19.45
CA THR A 62 12.16 -9.70 -19.16
C THR A 62 12.39 -8.30 -19.74
N ALA A 63 11.90 -8.06 -20.96
CA ALA A 63 11.95 -6.75 -21.58
C ALA A 63 11.08 -5.72 -20.82
N ALA A 64 9.90 -6.13 -20.35
CA ALA A 64 9.03 -5.28 -19.53
C ALA A 64 9.70 -4.88 -18.21
N TRP A 65 10.34 -5.82 -17.52
CA TRP A 65 11.14 -5.52 -16.33
C TRP A 65 12.32 -4.60 -16.61
N THR A 66 12.97 -4.78 -17.75
CA THR A 66 14.08 -3.91 -18.17
C THR A 66 13.56 -2.48 -18.37
N TRP A 67 12.48 -2.31 -19.13
CA TRP A 67 11.84 -1.01 -19.33
C TRP A 67 11.42 -0.37 -18.01
N TYR A 68 10.78 -1.13 -17.13
CA TYR A 68 10.30 -0.66 -15.82
C TYR A 68 11.41 -0.02 -14.96
N ARG A 69 12.64 -0.55 -15.05
CA ARG A 69 13.80 -0.10 -14.26
C ARG A 69 14.68 0.91 -14.97
N THR A 70 14.74 0.91 -16.30
CA THR A 70 15.73 1.70 -17.04
C THR A 70 15.13 2.83 -17.87
N TYR A 71 13.87 2.72 -18.28
CA TYR A 71 13.25 3.73 -19.13
C TYR A 71 12.75 4.91 -18.30
N THR A 72 13.26 6.09 -18.62
CA THR A 72 12.86 7.34 -17.98
C THR A 72 11.70 7.97 -18.72
N ILE A 73 10.61 8.29 -18.01
CA ILE A 73 9.42 8.89 -18.59
C ILE A 73 9.55 10.41 -18.49
N SER A 74 9.98 11.07 -19.57
CA SER A 74 10.20 12.53 -19.61
C SER A 74 8.97 13.32 -19.17
N ALA A 75 7.77 12.90 -19.59
CA ALA A 75 6.50 13.52 -19.20
C ALA A 75 6.21 13.46 -17.68
N LEU A 76 6.83 12.52 -16.97
CA LEU A 76 6.65 12.31 -15.52
C LEU A 76 7.87 12.75 -14.70
N GLY A 77 8.70 13.63 -15.27
CA GLY A 77 9.87 14.21 -14.60
C GLY A 77 11.17 13.44 -14.84
N GLY A 78 11.24 12.62 -15.90
CA GLY A 78 12.44 11.85 -16.25
C GLY A 78 12.75 10.72 -15.27
N LEU A 79 11.74 10.25 -14.55
CA LEU A 79 11.85 9.15 -13.59
C LEU A 79 11.45 7.83 -14.23
N THR A 80 12.01 6.74 -13.71
CA THR A 80 11.60 5.38 -14.12
C THR A 80 10.27 5.00 -13.49
N ALA A 81 9.59 4.01 -14.06
CA ALA A 81 8.34 3.49 -13.49
C ALA A 81 8.55 3.01 -12.05
N GLU A 82 9.67 2.35 -11.77
CA GLU A 82 10.08 1.95 -10.42
C GLU A 82 10.14 3.14 -9.45
N GLN A 83 10.85 4.20 -9.84
CA GLN A 83 10.99 5.40 -9.01
C GLN A 83 9.65 6.11 -8.79
N LEU A 84 8.75 6.08 -9.77
CA LEU A 84 7.41 6.67 -9.64
C LEU A 84 6.54 5.88 -8.66
N ILE A 85 6.57 4.55 -8.70
CA ILE A 85 5.85 3.71 -7.73
C ILE A 85 6.38 3.91 -6.32
N MET A 86 7.70 3.97 -6.14
CA MET A 86 8.31 4.25 -4.83
C MET A 86 7.86 5.59 -4.25
N ARG A 87 7.54 6.57 -5.11
CA ARG A 87 7.02 7.90 -4.73
C ARG A 87 5.50 7.96 -4.61
N GLY A 88 4.78 6.85 -4.72
CA GLY A 88 3.31 6.80 -4.65
C GLY A 88 2.61 7.38 -5.89
N ARG A 89 3.33 7.54 -7.01
CA ARG A 89 2.82 8.12 -8.27
C ARG A 89 2.49 7.07 -9.32
N ALA A 90 2.01 5.91 -8.88
CA ALA A 90 1.78 4.78 -9.77
C ALA A 90 0.62 5.02 -10.75
N ASN A 91 -0.41 5.75 -10.32
CA ASN A 91 -1.53 6.15 -11.16
C ASN A 91 -1.09 7.00 -12.35
N ASP A 92 -0.08 7.86 -12.18
CA ASP A 92 0.48 8.68 -13.26
C ASP A 92 1.09 7.80 -14.35
N VAL A 93 1.78 6.72 -13.97
CA VAL A 93 2.36 5.75 -14.90
C VAL A 93 1.28 5.02 -15.68
N ILE A 94 0.23 4.53 -14.99
CA ILE A 94 -0.89 3.83 -15.63
C ILE A 94 -1.63 4.77 -16.60
N ALA A 95 -1.86 6.01 -16.19
CA ALA A 95 -2.50 7.02 -17.04
C ALA A 95 -1.64 7.33 -18.27
N TYR A 96 -0.33 7.49 -18.10
CA TYR A 96 0.61 7.65 -19.21
C TYR A 96 0.58 6.46 -20.17
N LEU A 97 0.70 5.23 -19.66
CA LEU A 97 0.67 4.00 -20.46
C LEU A 97 -0.67 3.81 -21.20
N THR A 98 -1.76 4.20 -20.55
CA THR A 98 -3.10 4.16 -21.15
C THR A 98 -3.23 5.21 -22.25
N HIS A 99 -2.69 6.40 -22.04
CA HIS A 99 -2.70 7.50 -23.01
C HIS A 99 -1.87 7.16 -24.26
N ILE A 100 -0.65 6.64 -24.10
CA ILE A 100 0.18 6.23 -25.25
C ILE A 100 -0.48 5.10 -26.05
N ARG A 101 -1.21 4.19 -25.38
CA ARG A 101 -1.95 3.12 -26.06
C ARG A 101 -3.11 3.68 -26.90
N GLN A 102 -3.80 4.71 -26.39
CA GLN A 102 -4.89 5.37 -27.11
C GLN A 102 -4.39 6.29 -28.23
N GLY A 103 -3.21 6.90 -28.05
CA GLY A 103 -2.59 7.83 -28.99
C GLY A 103 -1.98 7.17 -30.23
N GLY A 104 -1.80 5.84 -30.21
CA GLY A 104 -1.21 5.09 -31.33
C GLY A 104 0.30 5.29 -31.41
N TYR A 105 0.99 4.22 -31.82
CA TYR A 105 2.37 4.27 -32.28
C TYR A 105 2.49 5.38 -33.34
N ALA A 106 3.22 6.44 -33.02
CA ALA A 106 3.77 7.33 -34.03
C ALA A 106 5.09 6.72 -34.54
#